data_AF-A0A126QP77-F1
#
_entry.id   AF-A0A126QP77-F1
#
_cell.length_a   1.000
_cell.length_b   1.000
_cell.length_c   1.000
_cell.angle_alpha   90.00
_cell.angle_beta   90.00
_cell.angle_gamma   90.00
#
_symmetry.space_group_name_H-M   'P 1'
#
loop_
_entity.id
_entity.type
_entity.pdbx_description
1 polymer ?
#
loop_
_entity_poly.entity_id
_entity_poly.type
_entity_poly.pdbx_seq_one_letter_code
_entity_poly.pdbx_strand_id
1 'polypeptide(L)'
;MKTRILFILLQLAVLAACLFYLFTDVDWPSLAETFSHYSPLKALAVLATTLPIYVLMGLRLSQLSEGRITTALGMLGTLLAVAVNNVLPAKLGEFAKAVYFKRKSVLGFSQSMGIIFLERFLDVNILALTGLVAAVVFGLGLYGLPLTLAVLLCWAVLILMARRIPPQGLEPARIPSERLRRSVRQGTAAIRQAMQGRTMLRPLGSTVLLWFCNFAYLGLIPIWLMGMDLTPAQVLGIYGAVYLGLTIPGLPGGIGMTEGAMVAILAYSGMAKTDALAIALTVRAYNFIPPTLMGLLVFATSGMKASTLTHANEETQDS
;
A
#
# COMPACT_ATOMS: atom_id res chain seq x y z
N MET A 1 15.28 9.99 -24.18
CA MET A 1 14.04 10.78 -24.39
C MET A 1 12.92 9.97 -25.06
N LYS A 2 13.16 9.33 -26.22
CA LYS A 2 12.15 8.51 -26.93
C LYS A 2 11.51 7.38 -26.09
N THR A 3 12.30 6.65 -25.28
CA THR A 3 11.79 5.56 -24.42
C THR A 3 10.86 6.05 -23.31
N ARG A 4 11.14 7.23 -22.72
CA ARG A 4 10.25 7.83 -21.69
C ARG A 4 8.92 8.28 -22.30
N ILE A 5 8.96 8.86 -23.50
CA ILE A 5 7.75 9.29 -24.22
C ILE A 5 6.91 8.06 -24.61
N LEU A 6 7.53 7.00 -25.14
CA LEU A 6 6.83 5.76 -25.48
C LEU A 6 6.16 5.13 -24.25
N PHE A 7 6.85 5.13 -23.11
CA PHE A 7 6.31 4.62 -21.86
C PHE A 7 5.11 5.44 -21.37
N ILE A 8 5.18 6.77 -21.41
CA ILE A 8 4.06 7.65 -21.05
C ILE A 8 2.87 7.43 -22.00
N LEU A 9 3.11 7.33 -23.31
CA LEU A 9 2.07 7.06 -24.29
C LEU A 9 1.39 5.71 -24.05
N LEU A 10 2.16 4.66 -23.74
CA LEU A 10 1.62 3.36 -23.36
C LEU A 10 0.75 3.44 -22.10
N GLN A 11 1.20 4.16 -21.07
CA GLN A 11 0.42 4.37 -19.84
C GLN A 11 -0.90 5.10 -20.10
N LEU A 12 -0.85 6.17 -20.91
CA LEU A 12 -2.04 6.90 -21.31
C LEU A 12 -2.99 6.03 -22.15
N ALA A 13 -2.47 5.20 -23.04
CA ALA A 13 -3.27 4.27 -23.83
C ALA A 13 -3.94 3.21 -22.95
N VAL A 14 -3.23 2.64 -21.98
CA VAL A 14 -3.78 1.69 -21.00
C VAL A 14 -4.84 2.35 -20.14
N LEU A 15 -4.57 3.56 -19.62
CA LEU A 15 -5.55 4.32 -18.85
C LEU A 15 -6.80 4.62 -19.68
N ALA A 16 -6.64 5.09 -20.92
CA ALA A 16 -7.75 5.36 -21.83
C ALA A 16 -8.55 4.09 -22.13
N ALA A 17 -7.89 2.95 -22.36
CA ALA A 17 -8.54 1.67 -22.57
C ALA A 17 -9.32 1.21 -21.32
N CYS A 18 -8.76 1.37 -20.11
CA CYS A 18 -9.46 1.06 -18.87
C CYS A 18 -10.67 1.97 -18.66
N LEU A 19 -10.54 3.28 -18.84
CA LEU A 19 -11.66 4.22 -18.72
C LEU A 19 -12.74 3.94 -19.77
N PHE A 20 -12.34 3.70 -21.03
CA PHE A 20 -13.26 3.33 -22.09
C PHE A 20 -14.01 2.04 -21.74
N TYR A 21 -13.30 0.99 -21.32
CA TYR A 21 -13.91 -0.27 -20.88
C TYR A 21 -14.87 -0.07 -19.70
N LEU A 22 -14.51 0.76 -18.71
CA LEU A 22 -15.32 1.04 -17.53
C LEU A 22 -16.65 1.69 -17.89
N PHE A 23 -16.67 2.64 -18.84
CA PHE A 23 -17.85 3.44 -19.14
C PHE A 23 -18.68 2.96 -20.34
N THR A 24 -18.21 1.96 -21.08
CA THR A 24 -18.97 1.35 -22.17
C THR A 24 -20.02 0.39 -21.59
N ASP A 25 -21.24 0.39 -22.12
CA ASP A 25 -22.36 -0.49 -21.71
C ASP A 25 -22.81 -0.33 -20.26
N VAL A 26 -22.77 0.89 -19.73
CA VAL A 26 -23.20 1.22 -18.36
C VAL A 26 -24.59 1.86 -18.37
N ASP A 27 -25.49 1.37 -17.52
CA ASP A 27 -26.77 2.01 -17.25
C ASP A 27 -26.60 3.14 -16.22
N TRP A 28 -26.49 4.38 -16.72
CA TRP A 28 -26.25 5.58 -15.92
C TRP A 28 -27.40 5.91 -14.96
N PRO A 29 -28.69 5.86 -15.37
CA PRO A 29 -29.83 5.97 -14.45
C PRO A 29 -29.74 5.03 -13.25
N SER A 30 -29.51 3.73 -13.46
CA SER A 30 -29.44 2.75 -12.36
C SER A 30 -28.24 3.01 -11.45
N LEU A 31 -27.10 3.45 -12.00
CA LEU A 31 -25.93 3.83 -11.22
C LEU A 31 -26.21 5.04 -10.32
N ALA A 32 -26.92 6.06 -10.82
CA ALA A 32 -27.29 7.24 -10.06
C ALA A 32 -28.31 6.92 -8.94
N GLU A 33 -29.29 6.07 -9.24
CA GLU A 33 -30.28 5.60 -8.27
C GLU A 33 -29.59 4.86 -7.10
N THR A 34 -28.63 3.99 -7.40
CA THR A 34 -27.83 3.27 -6.39
C THR A 34 -27.18 4.21 -5.38
N PHE A 35 -26.60 5.34 -5.84
CA PHE A 35 -25.97 6.33 -4.97
C PHE A 35 -26.98 7.16 -4.16
N SER A 36 -28.19 7.36 -4.69
CA SER A 36 -29.21 8.21 -4.06
C SER A 36 -29.76 7.63 -2.74
N HIS A 37 -29.64 6.32 -2.55
CA HIS A 37 -30.16 5.60 -1.37
C HIS A 37 -29.15 5.44 -0.23
N TYR A 38 -27.94 6.00 -0.35
CA TYR A 38 -26.91 5.81 0.69
C TYR A 38 -27.26 6.55 1.98
N SER A 39 -27.38 5.79 3.07
CA SER A 39 -27.55 6.37 4.40
C SER A 39 -26.27 7.11 4.83
N PRO A 40 -26.34 8.40 5.16
CA PRO A 40 -25.18 9.16 5.66
C PRO A 40 -24.56 8.55 6.92
N LEU A 41 -25.39 7.94 7.78
CA LEU A 41 -24.92 7.29 9.00
C LEU A 41 -24.10 6.04 8.69
N LYS A 42 -24.56 5.19 7.76
CA LYS A 42 -23.79 4.02 7.30
C LYS A 42 -22.49 4.47 6.64
N ALA A 43 -22.55 5.51 5.80
CA ALA A 43 -21.38 6.08 5.15
C ALA A 43 -20.32 6.53 6.17
N LEU A 44 -20.73 7.28 7.20
CA LEU A 44 -19.85 7.72 8.28
C LEU A 44 -19.30 6.55 9.09
N ALA A 45 -20.12 5.55 9.42
CA ALA A 45 -19.70 4.37 10.16
C ALA A 45 -18.65 3.56 9.39
N VAL A 46 -18.83 3.34 8.08
CA VAL A 46 -17.82 2.70 7.24
C VAL A 46 -16.53 3.52 7.22
N LEU A 47 -16.60 4.84 7.07
CA LEU A 47 -15.41 5.70 7.15
C LEU A 47 -14.70 5.59 8.51
N ALA A 48 -15.45 5.53 9.61
CA ALA A 48 -14.88 5.39 10.95
C ALA A 48 -14.09 4.10 11.13
N THR A 49 -14.44 3.02 10.42
CA THR A 49 -13.66 1.76 10.45
C THR A 49 -12.26 1.87 9.84
N THR A 50 -11.95 2.97 9.13
CA THR A 50 -10.57 3.24 8.67
C THR A 50 -9.64 3.70 9.80
N LEU A 51 -10.18 4.26 10.88
CA LEU A 51 -9.38 4.73 12.03
C LEU A 51 -8.52 3.61 12.65
N PRO A 52 -9.06 2.44 13.03
CA PRO A 52 -8.23 1.36 13.57
C PRO A 52 -7.16 0.90 12.58
N ILE A 53 -7.43 0.92 11.26
CA ILE A 53 -6.43 0.58 10.23
C ILE A 53 -5.24 1.53 10.34
N TYR A 54 -5.46 2.84 10.31
CA TYR A 54 -4.38 3.82 10.39
C TYR A 54 -3.64 3.81 11.74
N VAL A 55 -4.36 3.57 12.84
CA VAL A 55 -3.76 3.38 14.17
C VAL A 55 -2.87 2.14 14.20
N LEU A 56 -3.30 1.02 13.61
CA LEU A 56 -2.50 -0.21 13.51
C LEU A 56 -1.26 -0.01 12.62
N MET A 57 -1.35 0.75 11.52
CA MET A 57 -0.19 1.13 10.71
C MET A 57 0.83 1.90 11.56
N GLY A 58 0.37 2.87 12.36
CA GLY A 58 1.21 3.62 13.28
C GLY A 58 1.82 2.75 14.38
N LEU A 59 1.02 1.86 14.97
CA LEU A 59 1.45 0.95 16.04
C LEU A 59 2.53 0.01 15.53
N ARG A 60 2.36 -0.54 14.33
CA ARG A 60 3.34 -1.40 13.69
C ARG A 60 4.69 -0.71 13.50
N LEU A 61 4.69 0.54 13.04
CA LEU A 61 5.91 1.33 12.89
C LEU A 61 6.56 1.65 14.25
N SER A 62 5.75 1.89 15.27
CA SER A 62 6.24 2.00 16.65
C SER A 62 6.92 0.72 17.11
N GLN A 63 6.31 -0.45 16.87
CA GLN A 63 6.88 -1.75 17.21
C GLN A 63 8.19 -2.02 16.45
N LEU A 64 8.22 -1.79 15.14
CA LEU A 64 9.42 -1.97 14.30
C LEU A 64 10.55 -1.00 14.67
N SER A 65 10.22 0.18 15.18
CA SER A 65 11.19 1.18 15.60
C SER A 65 11.53 1.12 17.09
N GLU A 66 10.96 0.18 17.85
CA GLU A 66 11.07 0.11 19.32
C GLU A 66 10.66 1.42 20.02
N GLY A 67 9.57 2.03 19.58
CA GLY A 67 9.00 3.24 20.15
C GLY A 67 9.69 4.54 19.74
N ARG A 68 10.76 4.50 18.94
CA ARG A 68 11.42 5.70 18.39
C ARG A 68 10.50 6.49 17.46
N ILE A 69 9.53 5.82 16.85
CA ILE A 69 8.38 6.43 16.16
C ILE A 69 7.15 6.16 17.02
N THR A 70 6.45 7.19 17.49
CA THR A 70 5.20 7.00 18.24
C THR A 70 4.09 6.52 17.30
N THR A 71 3.06 5.86 17.85
CA THR A 71 1.90 5.40 17.06
C THR A 71 1.27 6.54 16.26
N ALA A 72 1.06 7.71 16.89
CA ALA A 72 0.52 8.89 16.22
C ALA A 72 1.44 9.38 15.11
N LEU A 73 2.75 9.44 15.34
CA LEU A 73 3.70 9.87 14.31
C LEU A 73 3.72 8.90 13.12
N GLY A 74 3.72 7.59 13.39
CA GLY A 74 3.67 6.54 12.37
C GLY A 74 2.38 6.61 11.53
N MET A 75 1.25 6.89 12.18
CA MET A 75 -0.05 7.10 11.53
C MET A 75 -0.01 8.30 10.58
N LEU A 76 0.42 9.47 11.06
CA LEU A 76 0.50 10.70 10.26
C LEU A 76 1.49 10.54 9.10
N GLY A 77 2.65 9.93 9.34
CA GLY A 77 3.63 9.64 8.29
C GLY A 77 3.08 8.70 7.21
N THR A 78 2.19 7.78 7.57
CA THR A 78 1.54 6.88 6.62
C THR A 78 0.46 7.57 5.81
N LEU A 79 -0.40 8.39 6.44
CA LEU A 79 -1.38 9.22 5.72
C LEU A 79 -0.70 10.15 4.72
N LEU A 80 0.40 10.79 5.14
CA LEU A 80 1.25 11.58 4.26
C LEU A 80 1.74 10.77 3.05
N ALA A 81 2.26 9.56 3.28
CA ALA A 81 2.75 8.68 2.21
C ALA A 81 1.64 8.35 1.20
N VAL A 82 0.44 8.05 1.70
CA VAL A 82 -0.74 7.76 0.86
C VAL A 82 -1.09 8.97 -0.01
N ALA A 83 -1.20 10.17 0.57
CA ALA A 83 -1.48 11.37 -0.21
C ALA A 83 -0.42 11.63 -1.29
N VAL A 84 0.86 11.49 -0.96
CA VAL A 84 1.95 11.65 -1.93
C VAL A 84 1.87 10.62 -3.06
N ASN A 85 1.57 9.35 -2.76
CA ASN A 85 1.41 8.30 -3.77
C ASN A 85 0.16 8.47 -4.65
N ASN A 86 -0.89 9.09 -4.10
CA ASN A 86 -2.13 9.33 -4.81
C ASN A 86 -2.03 10.54 -5.73
N VAL A 87 -1.27 11.57 -5.34
CA VAL A 87 -1.10 12.80 -6.12
C VAL A 87 0.08 12.72 -7.09
N LEU A 88 1.21 12.13 -6.70
CA LEU A 88 2.41 12.07 -7.52
C LEU A 88 2.53 10.72 -8.26
N PRO A 89 2.86 10.73 -9.56
CA PRO A 89 3.02 9.50 -10.34
C PRO A 89 4.24 8.66 -9.93
N ALA A 90 5.20 9.26 -9.21
CA ALA A 90 6.51 8.67 -8.94
C ALA A 90 6.59 7.75 -7.70
N LYS A 91 5.45 7.35 -7.09
CA LYS A 91 5.40 6.51 -5.86
C LYS A 91 6.38 6.95 -4.75
N LEU A 92 6.53 8.27 -4.57
CA LEU A 92 7.49 8.87 -3.63
C LEU A 92 7.00 8.91 -2.18
N GLY A 93 5.85 8.30 -1.88
CA GLY A 93 5.24 8.36 -0.55
C GLY A 93 6.11 7.77 0.55
N GLU A 94 6.82 6.69 0.28
CA GLU A 94 7.73 6.06 1.26
C GLU A 94 8.95 6.96 1.55
N PHE A 95 9.47 7.65 0.53
CA PHE A 95 10.51 8.66 0.70
C PHE A 95 10.01 9.85 1.52
N ALA A 96 8.81 10.36 1.21
CA ALA A 96 8.17 11.43 1.97
C ALA A 96 7.99 11.06 3.45
N LYS A 97 7.55 9.83 3.71
CA LYS A 97 7.42 9.26 5.06
C LYS A 97 8.75 9.19 5.79
N ALA A 98 9.82 8.77 5.12
CA ALA A 98 11.16 8.74 5.70
C ALA A 98 11.70 10.15 6.01
N VAL A 99 11.49 11.13 5.13
CA VAL A 99 11.85 12.53 5.39
C VAL A 99 11.05 13.10 6.56
N TYR A 100 9.76 12.77 6.64
CA TYR A 100 8.90 13.18 7.74
C TYR A 100 9.39 12.63 9.08
N PHE A 101 9.75 11.34 9.13
CA PHE A 101 10.32 10.73 10.34
C PHE A 101 11.69 11.31 10.72
N LYS A 102 12.55 11.59 9.73
CA LYS A 102 13.84 12.27 9.98
C LYS A 102 13.65 13.62 10.66
N ARG A 103 12.57 14.35 10.33
CA ARG A 103 12.28 15.67 10.90
C ARG A 103 11.59 15.63 12.26
N LYS A 104 10.87 14.56 12.57
CA LYS A 104 9.95 14.48 13.72
C LYS A 104 10.31 13.40 14.76
N SER A 105 11.38 12.63 14.52
CA SER A 105 11.87 11.60 15.43
C SER A 105 13.39 11.66 15.55
N VAL A 106 13.95 10.84 16.45
CA VAL A 106 15.40 10.70 16.64
C VAL A 106 16.08 9.90 15.52
N LEU A 107 15.31 9.31 14.61
CA LEU A 107 15.83 8.46 13.55
C LEU A 107 16.39 9.26 12.38
N GLY A 108 17.54 8.81 11.85
CA GLY A 108 18.05 9.29 10.57
C GLY A 108 17.25 8.72 9.38
N PHE A 109 17.36 9.37 8.23
CA PHE A 109 16.67 8.96 6.99
C PHE A 109 16.88 7.48 6.66
N SER A 110 18.13 7.00 6.68
CA SER A 110 18.46 5.60 6.36
C SER A 110 17.90 4.60 7.35
N GLN A 111 17.75 4.98 8.63
CA GLN A 111 17.11 4.14 9.64
C GLN A 111 15.61 4.05 9.39
N SER A 112 14.96 5.19 9.10
CA SER A 112 13.56 5.25 8.72
C SER A 112 13.27 4.42 7.47
N MET A 113 14.12 4.49 6.44
CA MET A 113 14.01 3.66 5.25
C MET A 113 14.15 2.16 5.55
N GLY A 114 15.05 1.77 6.46
CA GLY A 114 15.17 0.38 6.90
C GLY A 114 13.90 -0.15 7.59
N ILE A 115 13.28 0.67 8.45
CA ILE A 115 12.00 0.34 9.10
C ILE A 115 10.86 0.25 8.08
N ILE A 116 10.78 1.20 7.15
CA ILE A 116 9.78 1.21 6.08
C ILE A 116 9.97 0.01 5.14
N PHE A 117 11.20 -0.38 4.84
CA PHE A 117 11.48 -1.59 4.07
C PHE A 117 10.88 -2.83 4.75
N LEU A 118 11.05 -2.96 6.07
CA LEU A 118 10.44 -4.07 6.82
C LEU A 118 8.91 -3.98 6.86
N GLU A 119 8.36 -2.78 6.98
CA GLU A 119 6.92 -2.56 6.84
C GLU A 119 6.39 -3.11 5.51
N ARG A 120 7.03 -2.74 4.39
CA ARG A 120 6.64 -3.21 3.05
C ARG A 120 6.88 -4.70 2.86
N PHE A 121 7.95 -5.23 3.44
CA PHE A 121 8.22 -6.65 3.41
C PHE A 121 7.09 -7.43 4.09
N LEU A 122 6.64 -7.00 5.28
CA LEU A 122 5.51 -7.60 5.97
C LEU A 122 4.20 -7.51 5.16
N ASP A 123 3.95 -6.36 4.52
CA ASP A 123 2.80 -6.13 3.65
C ASP A 123 2.76 -7.11 2.45
N VAL A 124 3.88 -7.27 1.76
CA VAL A 124 3.99 -8.18 0.60
C VAL A 124 3.74 -9.63 1.00
N ASN A 125 4.14 -10.04 2.21
CA ASN A 125 3.89 -11.39 2.69
C ASN A 125 2.39 -11.68 2.90
N ILE A 126 1.64 -10.72 3.43
CA ILE A 126 0.19 -10.86 3.55
C ILE A 126 -0.46 -10.89 2.17
N LEU A 127 -0.07 -10.01 1.26
CA LEU A 127 -0.59 -10.01 -0.10
C LEU A 127 -0.30 -11.32 -0.85
N ALA A 128 0.89 -11.90 -0.65
CA ALA A 128 1.22 -13.20 -1.22
C ALA A 128 0.36 -14.33 -0.61
N LEU A 129 0.12 -14.30 0.70
CA LEU A 129 -0.78 -15.24 1.38
C LEU A 129 -2.23 -15.10 0.87
N THR A 130 -2.73 -13.87 0.71
CA THR A 130 -4.03 -13.61 0.12
C THR A 130 -4.10 -14.15 -1.31
N GLY A 131 -3.06 -13.95 -2.12
CA GLY A 131 -2.97 -14.50 -3.48
C GLY A 131 -3.03 -16.03 -3.50
N LEU A 132 -2.39 -16.69 -2.54
CA LEU A 132 -2.46 -18.14 -2.35
C LEU A 132 -3.87 -18.61 -1.98
N VAL A 133 -4.51 -17.93 -1.03
CA VAL A 133 -5.89 -18.23 -0.64
C VAL A 133 -6.83 -18.05 -1.84
N ALA A 134 -6.67 -16.96 -2.59
CA ALA A 134 -7.43 -16.72 -3.82
C ALA A 134 -7.20 -17.84 -4.84
N ALA A 135 -5.96 -18.24 -5.09
CA ALA A 135 -5.65 -19.33 -6.01
C ALA A 135 -6.36 -20.64 -5.59
N VAL A 136 -6.41 -20.98 -4.30
CA VAL A 136 -7.15 -22.15 -3.82
C VAL A 136 -8.66 -21.99 -4.04
N VAL A 137 -9.24 -20.84 -3.67
CA VAL A 137 -10.67 -20.55 -3.79
C VAL A 137 -11.15 -20.61 -5.25
N PHE A 138 -10.32 -20.14 -6.19
CA PHE A 138 -10.64 -20.16 -7.63
C PHE A 138 -10.17 -21.43 -8.36
N GLY A 139 -9.75 -22.48 -7.64
CA GLY A 139 -9.36 -23.77 -8.24
C GLY A 139 -8.00 -23.78 -8.94
N LEU A 140 -7.17 -22.75 -8.73
CA LEU A 140 -5.83 -22.57 -9.29
C LEU A 140 -4.71 -22.97 -8.31
N GLY A 141 -5.01 -23.74 -7.26
CA GLY A 141 -4.10 -23.98 -6.12
C GLY A 141 -2.70 -24.49 -6.49
N LEU A 142 -2.57 -25.36 -7.50
CA LEU A 142 -1.26 -25.87 -7.96
C LEU A 142 -0.37 -24.75 -8.56
N TYR A 143 -0.99 -23.73 -9.18
CA TYR A 143 -0.27 -22.57 -9.71
C TYR A 143 0.20 -21.61 -8.62
N GLY A 144 -0.25 -21.79 -7.37
CA GLY A 144 0.25 -21.07 -6.20
C GLY A 144 1.61 -21.58 -5.70
N LEU A 145 2.03 -22.80 -6.07
CA LEU A 145 3.26 -23.41 -5.56
C LEU A 145 4.52 -22.56 -5.82
N PRO A 146 4.75 -22.00 -7.03
CA PRO A 146 5.89 -21.11 -7.28
C PRO A 146 5.89 -19.87 -6.37
N LEU A 147 4.70 -19.29 -6.12
CA LEU A 147 4.56 -18.13 -5.24
C LEU A 147 4.93 -18.47 -3.79
N THR A 148 4.46 -19.62 -3.28
CA THR A 148 4.84 -20.12 -1.96
C THR A 148 6.35 -20.32 -1.84
N LEU A 149 6.97 -20.98 -2.82
CA LEU A 149 8.42 -21.22 -2.82
C LEU A 149 9.22 -19.92 -2.88
N ALA A 150 8.77 -18.94 -3.68
CA ALA A 150 9.40 -17.63 -3.75
C ALA A 150 9.33 -16.88 -2.41
N VAL A 151 8.19 -16.89 -1.71
CA VAL A 151 8.03 -16.28 -0.38
C VAL A 151 8.94 -16.96 0.64
N LEU A 152 8.96 -18.29 0.68
CA LEU A 152 9.83 -19.05 1.59
C LEU A 152 11.31 -18.77 1.32
N LEU A 153 11.72 -18.73 0.05
CA LEU A 153 13.08 -18.39 -0.35
C LEU A 153 13.45 -16.96 0.08
N CYS A 154 12.56 -16.00 -0.13
CA CYS A 154 12.76 -14.61 0.32
C CYS A 154 12.99 -14.54 1.83
N TRP A 155 12.18 -15.24 2.64
CA TRP A 155 12.40 -15.31 4.09
C TRP A 155 13.72 -15.99 4.45
N ALA A 156 14.05 -17.11 3.81
CA ALA A 156 15.30 -17.81 4.07
C ALA A 156 16.51 -16.89 3.80
N VAL A 157 16.51 -16.19 2.66
CA VAL A 157 17.55 -15.21 2.30
C VAL A 157 17.59 -14.07 3.33
N LEU A 158 16.45 -13.49 3.70
CA LEU A 158 16.39 -12.39 4.67
C LEU A 158 16.91 -12.79 6.06
N ILE A 159 16.53 -13.98 6.54
CA ILE A 159 17.01 -14.51 7.83
C ILE A 159 18.52 -14.77 7.77
N LEU A 160 19.01 -15.39 6.68
CA LEU A 160 20.44 -15.63 6.49
C LEU A 160 21.23 -14.33 6.43
N MET A 161 20.75 -13.34 5.67
CA MET A 161 21.36 -12.01 5.60
C MET A 161 21.35 -11.33 6.97
N ALA A 162 20.20 -11.28 7.66
CA ALA A 162 20.07 -10.65 8.97
C ALA A 162 21.01 -11.27 10.03
N ARG A 163 21.21 -12.60 9.99
CA ARG A 163 22.16 -13.29 10.87
C ARG A 163 23.62 -12.93 10.59
N ARG A 164 23.95 -12.55 9.35
CA ARG A 164 25.32 -12.16 8.93
C ARG A 164 25.62 -10.68 9.21
N ILE A 165 24.60 -9.85 9.42
CA ILE A 165 24.79 -8.44 9.79
C ILE A 165 25.30 -8.38 11.25
N PRO A 166 26.39 -7.65 11.54
CA PRO A 166 26.86 -7.47 12.92
C PRO A 166 25.96 -6.48 13.68
N PRO A 167 25.99 -6.45 15.03
CA PRO A 167 25.13 -5.58 15.83
C PRO A 167 25.18 -4.09 15.45
N GLN A 168 26.37 -3.61 15.08
CA GLN A 168 26.62 -2.24 14.64
C GLN A 168 26.15 -1.94 13.21
N GLY A 169 25.74 -2.95 12.42
CA GLY A 169 25.42 -2.83 10.99
C GLY A 169 26.60 -3.13 10.08
N LEU A 170 26.35 -3.32 8.79
CA LEU A 170 27.41 -3.63 7.81
C LEU A 170 28.36 -2.45 7.62
N GLU A 171 29.66 -2.74 7.54
CA GLU A 171 30.72 -1.79 7.20
C GLU A 171 31.33 -2.14 5.84
N PRO A 172 30.74 -1.66 4.73
CA PRO A 172 31.23 -1.98 3.40
C PRO A 172 32.56 -1.26 3.14
N ALA A 173 33.65 -2.03 3.11
CA ALA A 173 35.02 -1.52 2.88
C ALA A 173 35.23 -0.87 1.51
N ARG A 174 34.35 -1.15 0.53
CA ARG A 174 34.45 -0.66 -0.86
C ARG A 174 33.71 0.65 -1.11
N ILE A 175 33.04 1.23 -0.11
CA ILE A 175 32.33 2.51 -0.26
C ILE A 175 33.24 3.65 0.21
N PRO A 176 33.74 4.51 -0.69
CA PRO A 176 34.65 5.59 -0.35
C PRO A 176 33.97 6.75 0.39
N SER A 177 32.65 6.91 0.25
CA SER A 177 31.89 7.96 0.93
C SER A 177 31.53 7.59 2.36
N GLU A 178 32.03 8.36 3.33
CA GLU A 178 31.71 8.16 4.76
C GLU A 178 30.21 8.30 5.06
N ARG A 179 29.54 9.20 4.34
CA ARG A 179 28.10 9.42 4.48
C ARG A 179 27.32 8.17 4.07
N LEU A 180 27.64 7.60 2.91
CA LEU A 180 26.98 6.40 2.40
C LEU A 180 27.31 5.17 3.26
N ARG A 181 28.56 5.04 3.71
CA ARG A 181 28.98 4.00 4.66
C ARG A 181 28.17 4.06 5.96
N ARG A 182 28.00 5.25 6.53
CA ARG A 182 27.16 5.47 7.72
C ARG A 182 25.68 5.15 7.47
N SER A 183 25.15 5.52 6.30
CA SER A 183 23.78 5.20 5.90
C SER A 183 23.52 3.70 5.78
N VAL A 184 24.40 2.95 5.11
CA VAL A 184 24.32 1.49 4.99
C VAL A 184 24.40 0.83 6.37
N ARG A 185 25.36 1.26 7.19
CA ARG A 185 25.52 0.76 8.56
C ARG A 185 24.24 0.95 9.38
N GLN A 186 23.69 2.16 9.37
CA GLN A 186 22.49 2.49 10.13
C GLN A 186 21.23 1.75 9.66
N GLY A 187 21.03 1.60 8.34
CA GLY A 187 19.89 0.88 7.79
C GLY A 187 19.94 -0.63 8.08
N THR A 188 21.11 -1.24 7.89
CA THR A 188 21.30 -2.69 8.13
C THR A 188 21.22 -3.05 9.60
N ALA A 189 21.72 -2.19 10.50
CA ALA A 189 21.54 -2.35 11.94
C ALA A 189 20.04 -2.34 12.34
N ALA A 190 19.24 -1.44 11.76
CA ALA A 190 17.80 -1.39 12.01
C ALA A 190 17.08 -2.67 11.52
N ILE A 191 17.45 -3.19 10.34
CA ILE A 191 16.92 -4.45 9.81
C ILE A 191 17.24 -5.61 10.74
N ARG A 192 18.51 -5.76 11.14
CA ARG A 192 18.95 -6.82 12.05
C ARG A 192 18.20 -6.78 13.38
N GLN A 193 18.06 -5.58 13.96
CA GLN A 193 17.40 -5.37 15.24
C GLN A 193 15.93 -5.83 15.19
N ALA A 194 15.19 -5.40 14.17
CA ALA A 194 13.79 -5.76 14.01
C ALA A 194 13.57 -7.26 13.66
N MET A 195 14.56 -7.91 13.03
CA MET A 195 14.53 -9.34 12.71
C MET A 195 14.87 -10.27 13.90
N GLN A 196 15.09 -9.75 15.11
CA GLN A 196 15.31 -10.59 16.29
C GLN A 196 14.00 -11.30 16.69
N GLY A 197 14.03 -12.64 16.79
CA GLY A 197 12.82 -13.47 16.70
C GLY A 197 11.65 -13.11 17.64
N ARG A 198 11.91 -12.61 18.86
CA ARG A 198 10.86 -12.19 19.80
C ARG A 198 10.32 -10.78 19.53
N THR A 199 11.12 -9.88 18.97
CA THR A 199 10.69 -8.50 18.65
C THR A 199 9.80 -8.49 17.41
N MET A 200 9.95 -9.46 16.51
CA MET A 200 9.17 -9.57 15.26
C MET A 200 7.72 -10.07 15.46
N LEU A 201 7.39 -10.73 16.58
CA LEU A 201 6.03 -11.24 16.83
C LEU A 201 4.98 -10.13 16.95
N ARG A 202 5.33 -9.02 17.60
CA ARG A 202 4.43 -7.86 17.76
C ARG A 202 4.08 -7.19 16.42
N PRO A 203 5.05 -6.81 15.56
CA PRO A 203 4.77 -6.23 14.25
C PRO A 203 4.10 -7.22 13.29
N LEU A 204 4.33 -8.53 13.42
CA LEU A 204 3.57 -9.55 12.69
C LEU A 204 2.09 -9.55 13.10
N GLY A 205 1.81 -9.57 14.40
CA GLY A 205 0.44 -9.55 14.92
C GLY A 205 -0.32 -8.29 14.52
N SER A 206 0.31 -7.11 14.62
CA SER A 206 -0.31 -5.86 14.16
C SER A 206 -0.49 -5.81 12.64
N THR A 207 0.41 -6.44 11.86
CA THR A 207 0.24 -6.59 10.40
C THR A 207 -0.95 -7.48 10.06
N VAL A 208 -1.07 -8.66 10.66
CA VAL A 208 -2.21 -9.55 10.40
C VAL A 208 -3.53 -8.86 10.75
N LEU A 209 -3.60 -8.22 11.92
CA LEU A 209 -4.80 -7.49 12.35
C LEU A 209 -5.12 -6.31 11.42
N LEU A 210 -4.10 -5.55 11.01
CA LEU A 210 -4.23 -4.43 10.06
C LEU A 210 -4.89 -4.90 8.76
N TRP A 211 -4.35 -5.96 8.15
CA TRP A 211 -4.83 -6.46 6.87
C TRP A 211 -6.18 -7.15 6.97
N PHE A 212 -6.49 -7.77 8.11
CA PHE A 212 -7.83 -8.27 8.41
C PHE A 212 -8.85 -7.12 8.51
N CYS A 213 -8.53 -6.06 9.27
CA CYS A 213 -9.37 -4.86 9.33
C CYS A 213 -9.56 -4.23 7.94
N ASN A 214 -8.52 -4.24 7.12
CA ASN A 214 -8.63 -3.76 5.74
C ASN A 214 -9.55 -4.62 4.88
N PHE A 215 -9.42 -5.95 4.96
CA PHE A 215 -10.32 -6.88 4.27
C PHE A 215 -11.78 -6.66 4.68
N ALA A 216 -12.04 -6.53 5.99
CA ALA A 216 -13.37 -6.23 6.52
C ALA A 216 -13.88 -4.88 6.01
N TYR A 217 -13.06 -3.83 6.04
CA TYR A 217 -13.42 -2.51 5.51
C TYR A 217 -13.81 -2.54 4.04
N LEU A 218 -13.03 -3.24 3.20
CA LEU A 218 -13.34 -3.39 1.78
C LEU A 218 -14.61 -4.19 1.51
N GLY A 219 -14.95 -5.17 2.36
CA GLY A 219 -16.22 -5.90 2.29
C GLY A 219 -17.44 -5.13 2.81
N LEU A 220 -17.27 -4.28 3.84
CA LEU A 220 -18.36 -3.48 4.41
C LEU A 220 -18.94 -2.48 3.42
N ILE A 221 -18.15 -1.98 2.47
CA ILE A 221 -18.60 -1.04 1.44
C ILE A 221 -19.71 -1.67 0.57
N PRO A 222 -19.45 -2.73 -0.22
CA PRO A 222 -20.50 -3.32 -1.05
C PRO A 222 -21.60 -4.01 -0.24
N ILE A 223 -21.27 -4.70 0.85
CA ILE A 223 -22.26 -5.52 1.58
C ILE A 223 -23.18 -4.66 2.44
N TRP A 224 -22.62 -3.79 3.29
CA TRP A 224 -23.41 -3.11 4.32
C TRP A 224 -23.84 -1.70 3.94
N LEU A 225 -22.93 -0.93 3.31
CA LEU A 225 -23.23 0.42 2.83
C LEU A 225 -24.12 0.39 1.58
N MET A 226 -23.73 -0.40 0.57
CA MET A 226 -24.48 -0.47 -0.69
C MET A 226 -25.61 -1.51 -0.66
N GLY A 227 -25.60 -2.45 0.28
CA GLY A 227 -26.67 -3.45 0.42
C GLY A 227 -26.64 -4.54 -0.64
N MET A 228 -25.48 -4.84 -1.22
CA MET A 228 -25.32 -5.89 -2.23
C MET A 228 -24.94 -7.23 -1.61
N ASP A 229 -25.46 -8.30 -2.21
CA ASP A 229 -25.15 -9.67 -1.82
C ASP A 229 -23.86 -10.14 -2.50
N LEU A 230 -22.75 -10.05 -1.77
CA LEU A 230 -21.45 -10.56 -2.22
C LEU A 230 -21.07 -11.83 -1.48
N THR A 231 -20.56 -12.79 -2.24
CA THR A 231 -19.88 -13.97 -1.71
C THR A 231 -18.51 -13.60 -1.12
N PRO A 232 -17.96 -14.39 -0.18
CA PRO A 232 -16.60 -14.20 0.32
C PRO A 232 -15.53 -14.22 -0.79
N ALA A 233 -15.75 -15.01 -1.84
CA ALA A 233 -14.84 -15.06 -3.00
C ALA A 233 -14.83 -13.75 -3.80
N GLN A 234 -15.98 -13.10 -3.96
CA GLN A 234 -16.06 -11.78 -4.61
C GLN A 234 -15.39 -10.69 -3.76
N VAL A 235 -15.55 -10.71 -2.43
CA VAL A 235 -14.83 -9.78 -1.54
C VAL A 235 -13.32 -10.00 -1.62
N LEU A 236 -12.88 -11.26 -1.66
CA LEU A 236 -11.47 -11.62 -1.88
C LEU A 236 -10.96 -11.13 -3.24
N GLY A 237 -11.79 -11.23 -4.28
CA GLY A 237 -11.52 -10.68 -5.62
C GLY A 237 -11.33 -9.17 -5.59
N ILE A 238 -12.23 -8.42 -4.94
CA ILE A 238 -12.12 -6.96 -4.75
C ILE A 238 -10.80 -6.62 -4.05
N TYR A 239 -10.51 -7.32 -2.96
CA TYR A 239 -9.30 -7.11 -2.17
C TYR A 239 -8.04 -7.33 -3.03
N GLY A 240 -7.95 -8.44 -3.75
CA GLY A 240 -6.85 -8.71 -4.68
C GLY A 240 -6.73 -7.66 -5.78
N ALA A 241 -7.85 -7.28 -6.40
CA ALA A 241 -7.89 -6.30 -7.49
C ALA A 241 -7.41 -4.90 -7.05
N VAL A 242 -7.84 -4.42 -5.87
CA VAL A 242 -7.39 -3.14 -5.31
C VAL A 242 -5.87 -3.13 -5.17
N TYR A 243 -5.30 -4.13 -4.51
CA TYR A 243 -3.86 -4.12 -4.22
C TYR A 243 -3.00 -4.41 -5.44
N LEU A 244 -3.44 -5.29 -6.35
CA LEU A 244 -2.74 -5.51 -7.62
C LEU A 244 -2.77 -4.23 -8.47
N GLY A 245 -3.92 -3.57 -8.62
CA GLY A 245 -4.03 -2.32 -9.38
C GLY A 245 -3.13 -1.20 -8.84
N LEU A 246 -2.95 -1.14 -7.51
CA LEU A 246 -2.03 -0.19 -6.86
C LEU A 246 -0.54 -0.51 -7.09
N THR A 247 -0.17 -1.77 -7.40
CA THR A 247 1.23 -2.13 -7.65
C THR A 247 1.75 -1.67 -9.02
N ILE A 248 0.86 -1.46 -10.00
CA ILE A 248 1.24 -1.09 -11.37
C ILE A 248 1.89 0.31 -11.37
N PRO A 249 3.13 0.44 -11.89
CA PRO A 249 3.88 1.68 -11.79
C PRO A 249 3.36 2.77 -12.76
N GLY A 250 3.36 4.01 -12.26
CA GLY A 250 3.28 5.23 -13.05
C GLY A 250 1.89 5.76 -13.40
N LEU A 251 0.83 5.21 -12.83
CA LEU A 251 -0.47 5.89 -12.72
C LEU A 251 -0.65 6.47 -11.32
N PRO A 252 -0.95 7.78 -11.15
CA PRO A 252 -1.22 8.37 -9.84
C PRO A 252 -2.31 7.59 -9.11
N GLY A 253 -1.96 7.03 -7.95
CA GLY A 253 -2.84 6.16 -7.16
C GLY A 253 -3.43 4.94 -7.88
N GLY A 254 -2.96 4.54 -9.07
CA GLY A 254 -3.52 3.41 -9.82
C GLY A 254 -4.94 3.64 -10.38
N ILE A 255 -5.34 4.90 -10.61
CA ILE A 255 -6.65 5.24 -11.19
C ILE A 255 -6.87 4.49 -12.51
N GLY A 256 -8.08 3.96 -12.68
CA GLY A 256 -8.51 3.20 -13.86
C GLY A 256 -8.11 1.72 -13.79
N MET A 257 -6.92 1.40 -13.29
CA MET A 257 -6.46 0.01 -13.16
C MET A 257 -7.13 -0.71 -12.00
N THR A 258 -7.27 -0.04 -10.85
CA THR A 258 -7.93 -0.65 -9.68
C THR A 258 -9.40 -0.95 -9.97
N GLU A 259 -10.07 0.00 -10.62
CA GLU A 259 -11.48 -0.06 -10.97
C GLU A 259 -11.71 -1.08 -12.08
N GLY A 260 -10.88 -1.06 -13.13
CA GLY A 260 -10.94 -2.05 -14.20
C GLY A 260 -10.72 -3.47 -13.71
N ALA A 261 -9.75 -3.68 -12.81
CA ALA A 261 -9.50 -4.99 -12.20
C ALA A 261 -10.67 -5.47 -11.34
N MET A 262 -11.28 -4.58 -10.53
CA MET A 262 -12.47 -4.90 -9.74
C MET A 262 -13.67 -5.26 -10.64
N VAL A 263 -13.92 -4.47 -11.68
CA VAL A 263 -15.01 -4.75 -12.63
C VAL A 263 -14.78 -6.09 -13.33
N ALA A 264 -13.56 -6.35 -13.81
CA ALA A 264 -13.24 -7.59 -14.51
C ALA A 264 -13.44 -8.82 -13.62
N ILE A 265 -12.95 -8.82 -12.37
CA ILE A 265 -13.05 -9.99 -11.50
C ILE A 265 -14.50 -10.25 -11.03
N LEU A 266 -15.27 -9.18 -10.79
CA LEU A 266 -16.67 -9.30 -10.38
C LEU A 266 -17.56 -9.75 -11.55
N ALA A 267 -17.35 -9.18 -12.74
CA ALA A 267 -18.04 -9.61 -13.96
C ALA A 267 -17.72 -11.06 -14.31
N TYR A 268 -16.45 -11.47 -14.19
CA TYR A 268 -16.03 -12.87 -14.35
C TYR A 268 -16.73 -13.81 -13.34
N SER A 269 -17.06 -13.29 -12.16
CA SER A 269 -17.80 -14.03 -11.11
C SER A 269 -19.33 -14.01 -11.35
N GLY A 270 -19.81 -13.56 -12.51
CA GLY A 270 -21.22 -13.55 -12.89
C GLY A 270 -22.01 -12.31 -12.44
N MET A 271 -21.36 -11.28 -11.90
CA MET A 271 -22.02 -10.03 -11.53
C MET A 271 -22.30 -9.15 -12.75
N ALA A 272 -23.43 -8.43 -12.77
CA ALA A 272 -23.71 -7.45 -13.81
C ALA A 272 -22.62 -6.36 -13.82
N LYS A 273 -22.20 -5.94 -15.02
CA LYS A 273 -21.12 -4.95 -15.19
C LYS A 273 -21.44 -3.62 -14.49
N THR A 274 -22.70 -3.18 -14.53
CA THR A 274 -23.17 -1.95 -13.87
C THR A 274 -22.97 -2.01 -12.36
N ASP A 275 -23.34 -3.13 -11.71
CA ASP A 275 -23.16 -3.32 -10.26
C ASP A 275 -21.69 -3.41 -9.89
N ALA A 276 -20.91 -4.16 -10.68
CA ALA A 276 -19.46 -4.28 -10.50
C ALA A 276 -18.76 -2.91 -10.60
N LEU A 277 -19.20 -2.05 -11.54
CA LEU A 277 -18.71 -0.68 -11.66
C LEU A 277 -19.13 0.18 -10.47
N ALA A 278 -20.38 0.07 -10.01
CA ALA A 278 -20.84 0.77 -8.83
C ALA A 278 -19.97 0.44 -7.61
N ILE A 279 -19.67 -0.85 -7.40
CA ILE A 279 -18.76 -1.30 -6.34
C ILE A 279 -17.38 -0.67 -6.51
N ALA A 280 -16.80 -0.79 -7.71
CA ALA A 280 -15.46 -0.32 -8.01
C ALA A 280 -15.31 1.18 -7.72
N LEU A 281 -16.28 1.99 -8.14
CA LEU A 281 -16.29 3.44 -7.93
C LEU A 281 -16.48 3.81 -6.45
N THR A 282 -17.40 3.15 -5.73
CA THR A 282 -17.62 3.42 -4.31
C THR A 282 -16.41 3.03 -3.47
N VAL A 283 -15.89 1.81 -3.67
CA VAL A 283 -14.67 1.34 -3.01
C VAL A 283 -13.52 2.29 -3.27
N ARG A 284 -13.37 2.75 -4.51
CA ARG A 284 -12.34 3.71 -4.87
C ARG A 284 -12.51 5.05 -4.15
N ALA A 285 -13.71 5.64 -4.19
CA ALA A 285 -13.97 6.92 -3.54
C ALA A 285 -13.58 6.89 -2.05
N TYR A 286 -13.96 5.81 -1.36
CA TYR A 286 -13.68 5.59 0.05
C TYR A 286 -12.20 5.36 0.37
N ASN A 287 -11.47 4.64 -0.49
CA ASN A 287 -10.05 4.35 -0.29
C ASN A 287 -9.12 5.45 -0.81
N PHE A 288 -9.60 6.31 -1.70
CA PHE A 288 -8.80 7.36 -2.32
C PHE A 288 -9.04 8.72 -1.67
N ILE A 289 -10.29 9.18 -1.56
CA ILE A 289 -10.58 10.58 -1.21
C ILE A 289 -10.26 10.89 0.26
N PRO A 290 -10.88 10.23 1.27
CA PRO A 290 -10.63 10.55 2.67
C PRO A 290 -9.15 10.48 3.07
N PRO A 291 -8.39 9.41 2.75
CA PRO A 291 -7.00 9.36 3.19
C PRO A 291 -6.07 10.30 2.41
N THR A 292 -6.40 10.64 1.16
CA THR A 292 -5.68 11.69 0.44
C THR A 292 -5.89 13.04 1.12
N LEU A 293 -7.12 13.40 1.46
CA LEU A 293 -7.41 14.66 2.16
C LEU A 293 -6.72 14.74 3.52
N MET A 294 -6.82 13.67 4.32
CA MET A 294 -6.13 13.59 5.62
C MET A 294 -4.61 13.70 5.45
N GLY A 295 -4.02 13.01 4.47
CA GLY A 295 -2.59 13.08 4.21
C GLY A 295 -2.11 14.43 3.68
N LEU A 296 -2.92 15.12 2.86
CA LEU A 296 -2.65 16.49 2.41
C LEU A 296 -2.71 17.48 3.57
N LEU A 297 -3.63 17.29 4.53
CA LEU A 297 -3.67 18.07 5.77
C LEU A 297 -2.42 17.85 6.62
N VAL A 298 -1.94 16.61 6.73
CA VAL A 298 -0.65 16.31 7.37
C VAL A 298 0.49 17.00 6.63
N PHE A 299 0.51 16.96 5.29
CA PHE A 299 1.53 17.62 4.49
C PHE A 299 1.52 19.14 4.75
N ALA A 300 0.36 19.80 4.69
CA ALA A 300 0.22 21.23 4.90
C ALA A 300 0.67 21.67 6.31
N THR A 301 0.34 20.89 7.34
CA THR A 301 0.72 21.18 8.73
C THR A 301 2.15 20.78 9.08
N SER A 302 2.81 19.96 8.26
CA SER A 302 4.17 19.48 8.51
C SER A 302 5.28 20.50 8.21
N GLY A 303 4.98 21.58 7.47
CA GLY A 303 5.97 22.56 7.00
C GLY A 303 6.95 22.02 5.94
N MET A 304 6.62 20.89 5.30
CA MET A 304 7.41 20.35 4.19
C MET A 304 7.14 21.13 2.91
N LYS A 305 8.19 21.41 2.14
CA LYS A 305 8.07 22.00 0.80
C LYS A 305 8.02 20.88 -0.24
N ALA A 306 7.22 21.04 -1.29
CA ALA A 306 7.14 20.08 -2.39
C ALA A 306 8.52 19.83 -3.04
N SER A 307 9.38 20.86 -3.10
CA SER A 307 10.76 20.75 -3.61
C SER A 307 11.66 19.80 -2.79
N THR A 308 11.37 19.61 -1.50
CA THR A 308 12.13 18.64 -0.68
C THR A 308 11.91 17.20 -1.16
N LEU A 309 10.73 16.91 -1.74
CA LEU A 309 10.41 15.57 -2.26
C LEU A 309 11.06 15.32 -3.63
N THR A 310 11.27 16.37 -4.42
CA THR A 310 11.88 16.30 -5.76
C THR A 310 13.40 16.18 -5.68
N HIS A 311 14.07 16.97 -4.82
CA HIS A 311 15.53 16.92 -4.65
C HIS A 311 16.03 15.65 -3.93
N ALA A 312 15.21 15.06 -3.04
CA ALA A 312 15.57 13.79 -2.41
C ALA A 312 15.76 12.65 -3.42
N ASN A 313 15.10 12.74 -4.59
CA ASN A 313 15.24 11.78 -5.70
C ASN A 313 16.51 12.06 -6.55
N GLU A 314 16.93 13.32 -6.67
CA GLU A 314 18.15 13.71 -7.39
C GLU A 314 19.42 13.33 -6.61
N GLU A 315 19.42 13.51 -5.28
CA GLU A 315 20.53 13.09 -4.41
C GLU A 315 20.77 11.57 -4.38
N THR A 316 19.82 10.75 -4.87
CA THR A 316 19.99 9.28 -4.99
C THR A 316 20.34 8.82 -6.40
N GLN A 317 20.25 9.68 -7.41
CA GLN A 317 20.58 9.33 -8.80
C GLN A 317 22.00 9.73 -9.21
N ASP A 318 22.63 10.66 -8.50
CA ASP A 318 24.01 11.13 -8.76
C ASP A 318 25.09 10.45 -7.91
N SER A 319 24.81 9.27 -7.33
CA SER A 319 25.77 8.47 -6.54
C SER A 319 25.74 6.99 -6.89
#